data_AF-E3D771-F1
#
_entry.id   AF-E3D771-F1
#
_cell.length_a   1.000
_cell.length_b   1.000
_cell.length_c   1.000
_cell.angle_alpha   90.00
_cell.angle_beta   90.00
_cell.angle_gamma   90.00
#
_symmetry.space_group_name_H-M   'P 1'
#
loop_
_entity.id
_entity.type
_entity.pdbx_description
1 polymer ?
#
loop_
_entity_poly.entity_id
_entity_poly.type
_entity_poly.pdbx_seq_one_letter_code
_entity_poly.pdbx_strand_id
1 'polypeptide(L)'
;MQKILRNNLICERFANTLLLWKFHSRIVRRRWVMSAHKYELMFIADPELDERGLKKLTEQYLELVTKEGGSVDGTDYWGRRKLAYEIDGKTEGNYVVVNYTAEPALSDELDRVLNLNESVVRTKILRKDAK
;
A
#
# COMPACT_ATOMS: atom_id res chain seq x y z
N MET A 1 0.22 -55.38 62.27
CA MET A 1 1.51 -55.82 61.71
C MET A 1 2.22 -54.62 61.12
N GLN A 2 3.40 -54.33 61.68
CA GLN A 2 4.55 -53.54 61.18
C GLN A 2 4.34 -52.61 59.97
N LYS A 3 4.49 -51.30 60.20
CA LYS A 3 5.59 -50.42 59.73
C LYS A 3 5.60 -50.19 58.22
N ILE A 4 5.53 -48.92 57.80
CA ILE A 4 6.48 -48.29 56.86
C ILE A 4 6.25 -46.77 56.84
N LEU A 5 7.24 -46.07 57.41
CA LEU A 5 7.81 -44.77 57.01
C LEU A 5 6.94 -43.49 57.01
N ARG A 6 6.97 -42.82 58.16
CA ARG A 6 7.03 -41.35 58.23
C ARG A 6 8.38 -40.89 57.68
N ASN A 7 8.40 -39.96 56.74
CA ASN A 7 9.60 -39.21 56.41
C ASN A 7 9.30 -37.71 56.41
N ASN A 8 10.10 -37.03 57.23
CA ASN A 8 10.16 -35.60 57.45
C ASN A 8 10.48 -34.85 56.15
N LEU A 9 9.67 -33.82 55.86
CA LEU A 9 10.05 -32.71 55.00
C LEU A 9 9.77 -31.41 55.76
N ILE A 10 10.69 -31.05 56.64
CA ILE A 10 10.88 -29.67 57.08
C ILE A 10 12.37 -29.41 56.88
N CYS A 11 12.71 -28.81 55.75
CA CYS A 11 14.04 -28.31 55.48
C CYS A 11 13.90 -26.90 54.93
N GLU A 12 14.41 -25.96 55.71
CA GLU A 12 14.41 -24.53 55.52
C GLU A 12 14.96 -24.14 54.15
N ARG A 13 14.32 -23.16 53.51
CA ARG A 13 14.92 -22.44 52.39
C ARG A 13 14.83 -20.95 52.65
N PHE A 14 15.89 -20.49 53.30
CA PHE A 14 16.34 -19.12 53.41
C PHE A 14 16.35 -18.41 52.05
N ALA A 15 15.95 -17.14 52.10
CA ALA A 15 16.39 -16.05 51.23
C ALA A 15 16.21 -16.24 49.72
N ASN A 16 15.10 -15.71 49.18
CA ASN A 16 15.29 -14.63 48.21
C ASN A 16 14.05 -13.74 48.13
N THR A 17 14.23 -12.53 48.62
CA THR A 17 13.37 -11.37 48.45
C THR A 17 13.00 -11.18 46.98
N LEU A 18 11.70 -11.32 46.69
CA LEU A 18 11.04 -10.54 45.66
C LEU A 18 11.35 -9.06 45.92
N LEU A 19 11.94 -8.35 44.96
CA LEU A 19 11.56 -6.98 44.59
C LEU A 19 12.35 -6.54 43.35
N LEU A 20 11.59 -5.94 42.43
CA LEU A 20 12.01 -5.15 41.27
C LEU A 20 12.61 -5.87 40.04
N TRP A 21 11.68 -6.47 39.30
CA TRP A 21 11.51 -6.19 37.87
C TRP A 21 11.93 -4.77 37.44
N LYS A 22 12.89 -4.69 36.52
CA LYS A 22 12.88 -3.71 35.41
C LYS A 22 13.94 -4.05 34.36
N PHE A 23 13.72 -5.18 33.70
CA PHE A 23 14.34 -5.46 32.40
C PHE A 23 13.75 -4.46 31.40
N HIS A 24 14.39 -3.29 31.26
CA HIS A 24 13.98 -2.29 30.29
C HIS A 24 14.37 -2.78 28.88
N SER A 25 13.56 -3.68 28.32
CA SER A 25 13.50 -3.88 26.88
C SER A 25 12.95 -2.59 26.26
N ARG A 26 13.84 -1.63 25.99
CA ARG A 26 13.51 -0.43 25.25
C ARG A 26 13.43 -0.78 23.76
N ILE A 27 12.45 -1.60 23.39
CA ILE A 27 12.00 -1.74 22.01
C ILE A 27 11.32 -0.41 21.67
N VAL A 28 12.07 0.48 21.03
CA VAL A 28 11.51 1.68 20.42
C VAL A 28 10.66 1.18 19.26
N ARG A 29 9.35 0.97 19.50
CA ARG A 29 8.36 0.89 18.44
C ARG A 29 8.42 2.22 17.70
N ARG A 30 9.23 2.29 16.64
CA ARG A 30 9.10 3.34 15.63
C ARG A 30 7.67 3.24 15.12
N ARG A 31 6.84 4.17 15.60
CA ARG A 31 5.52 4.45 15.04
C ARG A 31 5.78 4.88 13.60
N TRP A 32 5.72 3.94 12.66
CA TRP A 32 5.64 4.25 11.24
C TRP A 32 4.42 5.15 11.08
N VAL A 33 4.66 6.44 10.83
CA VAL A 33 3.60 7.34 10.42
C VAL A 33 3.37 7.01 8.95
N MET A 34 2.32 6.25 8.69
CA MET A 34 1.74 6.10 7.37
C MET A 34 1.10 7.46 7.02
N SER A 35 1.89 8.38 6.48
CA SER A 35 1.38 9.67 6.04
C SER A 35 0.67 9.48 4.71
N ALA A 36 -0.64 9.71 4.69
CA ALA A 36 -1.38 9.82 3.45
C ALA A 36 -0.89 11.05 2.68
N HIS A 37 -0.48 10.85 1.43
CA HIS A 37 -0.02 11.91 0.53
C HIS A 37 -0.97 12.03 -0.66
N LYS A 38 -1.00 13.23 -1.25
CA LYS A 38 -1.72 13.48 -2.48
C LYS A 38 -0.85 13.07 -3.67
N TYR A 39 -1.46 12.33 -4.59
CA TYR A 39 -0.83 11.85 -5.80
C TYR A 39 -1.64 12.28 -7.03
N GLU A 40 -0.92 12.49 -8.11
CA GLU A 40 -1.46 12.61 -9.45
C GLU A 40 -0.92 11.43 -10.25
N LEU A 41 -1.83 10.58 -10.72
CA LEU A 41 -1.54 9.52 -11.67
C LEU A 41 -1.96 9.99 -13.05
N MET A 42 -1.04 9.95 -13.99
CA MET A 42 -1.31 10.06 -15.40
C MET A 42 -0.95 8.74 -16.06
N PHE A 43 -1.85 8.19 -16.86
CA PHE A 43 -1.54 7.03 -17.69
C PHE A 43 -2.07 7.20 -19.11
N ILE A 44 -1.40 6.52 -20.03
CA ILE A 44 -1.74 6.46 -21.44
C ILE A 44 -2.30 5.07 -21.71
N ALA A 45 -3.57 4.99 -22.08
CA ALA A 45 -4.21 3.76 -22.51
C ALA A 45 -4.14 3.60 -24.03
N ASP A 46 -4.30 2.35 -24.48
CA ASP A 46 -4.37 1.98 -25.89
C ASP A 46 -5.42 2.83 -26.66
N PRO A 47 -5.10 3.36 -27.85
CA PRO A 47 -6.06 4.06 -28.71
C PRO A 47 -7.21 3.19 -29.23
N GLU A 48 -7.05 1.86 -29.26
CA GLU A 48 -8.09 0.93 -29.72
C GLU A 48 -9.23 0.76 -28.71
N LEU A 49 -9.00 1.12 -27.45
CA LEU A 49 -10.03 1.06 -26.41
C LEU A 49 -11.11 2.12 -26.65
N ASP A 50 -12.35 1.67 -26.54
CA ASP A 50 -13.51 2.56 -26.52
C ASP A 50 -13.62 3.31 -25.19
N GLU A 51 -14.44 4.36 -25.17
CA GLU A 51 -14.62 5.19 -23.98
C GLU A 51 -15.19 4.38 -22.79
N ARG A 52 -15.98 3.33 -23.07
CA ARG A 52 -16.55 2.44 -22.04
C ARG A 52 -15.48 1.53 -21.44
N GLY A 53 -14.64 0.93 -22.28
CA GLY A 53 -13.50 0.13 -21.85
C GLY A 53 -12.50 0.95 -21.04
N LEU A 54 -12.24 2.19 -21.45
CA LEU A 54 -11.38 3.12 -20.71
C LEU A 54 -11.91 3.44 -19.32
N LYS A 55 -13.22 3.72 -19.20
CA LYS A 55 -13.88 3.94 -17.90
C LYS A 55 -13.79 2.71 -17.01
N LYS A 56 -14.08 1.52 -17.55
CA LYS A 56 -13.99 0.26 -16.82
C LYS A 56 -12.58 -0.02 -16.30
N LEU A 57 -11.56 0.20 -17.12
CA LEU A 57 -10.15 0.08 -16.71
C LEU A 57 -9.85 1.06 -15.57
N THR A 58 -10.27 2.31 -15.72
CA THR A 58 -10.06 3.33 -14.69
C THR A 58 -10.75 2.94 -13.38
N GLU A 59 -12.02 2.51 -13.43
CA GLU A 59 -12.79 2.03 -12.28
C GLU A 59 -12.11 0.88 -11.54
N GLN A 60 -11.54 -0.10 -12.25
CA GLN A 60 -10.78 -1.20 -11.63
C GLN A 60 -9.61 -0.71 -10.76
N TYR A 61 -8.90 0.32 -11.22
CA TYR A 61 -7.80 0.92 -10.46
C TYR A 61 -8.30 1.79 -9.30
N LEU A 62 -9.42 2.50 -9.46
CA LEU A 62 -10.05 3.26 -8.37
C LEU A 62 -10.58 2.32 -7.27
N GLU A 63 -11.09 1.15 -7.63
CA GLU A 63 -11.46 0.11 -6.68
C GLU A 63 -10.28 -0.37 -5.84
N LEU A 64 -9.09 -0.50 -6.44
CA LEU A 64 -7.88 -0.88 -5.70
C LEU A 64 -7.52 0.19 -4.66
N VAL A 65 -7.55 1.46 -5.08
CA VAL A 65 -7.26 2.61 -4.19
C VAL A 65 -8.25 2.65 -3.02
N THR A 66 -9.54 2.42 -3.27
CA THR A 66 -10.58 2.49 -2.25
C THR A 66 -10.57 1.28 -1.30
N LYS A 67 -10.23 0.07 -1.78
CA LYS A 67 -10.16 -1.16 -0.95
C LYS A 67 -9.13 -1.05 0.18
N GLU A 68 -8.03 -0.37 -0.08
CA GLU A 68 -6.92 -0.18 0.87
C GLU A 68 -7.02 1.14 1.66
N GLY A 69 -8.16 1.82 1.59
CA GLY A 69 -8.46 3.02 2.40
C GLY A 69 -7.94 4.34 1.82
N GLY A 70 -7.58 4.38 0.54
CA GLY A 70 -7.33 5.62 -0.20
C GLY A 70 -8.60 6.34 -0.62
N SER A 71 -8.49 7.65 -0.88
CA SER A 71 -9.58 8.50 -1.39
C SER A 71 -9.26 8.98 -2.80
N VAL A 72 -10.28 9.07 -3.65
CA VAL A 72 -10.14 9.60 -5.03
C VAL A 72 -10.74 11.01 -5.05
N ASP A 73 -9.94 11.99 -5.45
CA ASP A 73 -10.35 13.40 -5.48
C ASP A 73 -11.05 13.76 -6.80
N GLY A 74 -10.59 13.18 -7.92
CA GLY A 74 -11.16 13.45 -9.25
C GLY A 74 -10.49 12.68 -10.36
N THR A 75 -11.22 12.48 -11.46
CA THR A 75 -10.74 11.80 -12.67
C THR A 75 -11.07 12.63 -13.89
N ASP A 76 -10.05 12.94 -14.69
CA ASP A 76 -10.14 13.74 -15.91
C ASP A 76 -9.75 12.90 -17.12
N TYR A 77 -10.66 12.80 -18.09
CA TYR A 77 -10.43 12.11 -19.36
C TYR A 77 -10.06 13.13 -20.44
N TRP A 78 -8.84 13.06 -20.96
CA TRP A 78 -8.33 13.99 -21.98
C TRP A 78 -8.58 13.50 -23.41
N GLY A 79 -9.01 12.25 -23.57
CA GLY A 79 -9.30 11.62 -24.86
C GLY A 79 -8.05 11.22 -25.65
N ARG A 80 -8.24 10.95 -26.95
CA ARG A 80 -7.17 10.55 -27.88
C ARG A 80 -6.28 11.72 -28.25
N ARG A 81 -4.96 11.50 -28.16
CA ARG A 81 -3.93 12.46 -28.58
C ARG A 81 -2.77 11.75 -29.25
N LYS A 82 -2.12 12.43 -30.19
CA LYS A 82 -0.92 11.94 -30.87
C LYS A 82 0.29 11.96 -29.94
N LEU A 83 1.05 10.87 -29.92
CA LEU A 83 2.29 10.75 -29.17
C LEU A 83 3.45 11.44 -29.92
N ALA A 84 4.50 11.84 -29.19
CA ALA A 84 5.67 12.48 -29.80
C ALA A 84 6.50 11.49 -30.65
N TYR A 85 6.52 10.23 -30.25
CA TYR A 85 7.15 9.12 -30.93
C TYR A 85 6.31 7.86 -30.69
N GLU A 86 6.56 6.85 -31.51
CA GLU A 86 5.85 5.57 -31.43
C GLU A 86 6.32 4.77 -30.19
N ILE A 87 5.37 4.22 -29.45
CA ILE A 87 5.61 3.33 -28.32
C ILE A 87 4.84 2.04 -28.61
N ASP A 88 5.53 0.90 -28.65
CA ASP A 88 4.93 -0.42 -28.91
C ASP A 88 3.98 -0.46 -30.12
N GLY A 89 4.37 0.18 -31.24
CA GLY A 89 3.53 0.20 -32.45
C GLY A 89 2.47 1.31 -32.48
N LYS A 90 2.29 2.06 -31.38
CA LYS A 90 1.19 3.03 -31.21
C LYS A 90 1.68 4.45 -31.42
N THR A 91 0.98 5.19 -32.29
CA THR A 91 1.24 6.61 -32.59
C THR A 91 0.29 7.56 -31.87
N GLU A 92 -0.79 7.03 -31.31
CA GLU A 92 -1.81 7.75 -30.55
C GLU A 92 -2.07 7.04 -29.23
N GLY A 93 -2.65 7.76 -28.26
CA GLY A 93 -3.04 7.19 -26.98
C GLY A 93 -4.14 7.97 -26.29
N ASN A 94 -4.90 7.29 -25.44
CA ASN A 94 -5.95 7.86 -24.61
C ASN A 94 -5.37 8.32 -23.27
N TYR A 95 -5.45 9.61 -22.98
CA TYR A 95 -4.89 10.19 -21.75
C TYR A 95 -5.94 10.24 -20.63
N VAL A 96 -5.57 9.72 -19.47
CA VAL A 96 -6.38 9.79 -18.24
C VAL A 96 -5.52 10.31 -17.10
N VAL A 97 -6.07 11.26 -16.35
CA VAL A 97 -5.46 11.82 -15.15
C VAL A 97 -6.37 11.55 -13.96
N VAL A 98 -5.79 11.01 -12.88
CA VAL A 98 -6.48 10.67 -11.64
C VAL A 98 -5.76 11.36 -10.49
N ASN A 99 -6.52 12.14 -9.73
CA ASN A 99 -6.06 12.70 -8.46
C ASN A 99 -6.58 11.84 -7.32
N TYR A 100 -5.67 11.37 -6.47
CA TYR A 100 -6.03 10.52 -5.35
C TYR A 100 -5.12 10.79 -4.15
N THR A 101 -5.63 10.48 -2.97
CA THR A 101 -4.91 10.55 -1.70
C THR A 101 -4.74 9.13 -1.18
N ALA A 102 -3.49 8.72 -0.96
CA ALA A 102 -3.18 7.36 -0.53
C ALA A 102 -1.88 7.30 0.28
N GLU A 103 -1.62 6.14 0.85
CA GLU A 103 -0.35 5.81 1.47
C GLU A 103 0.73 5.50 0.40
N PRO A 104 2.02 5.78 0.65
CA PRO A 104 3.11 5.41 -0.25
C PRO A 104 3.11 3.94 -0.72
N ALA A 105 2.87 2.99 0.17
CA ALA A 105 2.87 1.57 -0.17
C ALA A 105 1.80 1.23 -1.21
N LEU A 106 0.64 1.89 -1.14
CA LEU A 106 -0.42 1.74 -2.11
C LEU A 106 -0.06 2.32 -3.48
N SER A 107 0.62 3.47 -3.49
CA SER A 107 1.04 4.11 -4.73
C SER A 107 2.03 3.24 -5.50
N ASP A 108 2.96 2.59 -4.78
CA ASP A 108 3.91 1.64 -5.36
C ASP A 108 3.22 0.39 -5.91
N GLU A 109 2.19 -0.12 -5.23
CA GLU A 109 1.43 -1.27 -5.72
C GLU A 109 0.57 -0.91 -6.94
N LEU A 110 -0.04 0.28 -6.95
CA LEU A 110 -0.80 0.78 -8.08
C LEU A 110 0.08 0.91 -9.33
N ASP A 111 1.32 1.40 -9.20
CA ASP A 111 2.29 1.47 -10.30
C ASP A 111 2.58 0.07 -10.87
N ARG A 112 2.80 -0.93 -10.01
CA ARG A 112 3.04 -2.30 -10.45
C ARG A 112 1.87 -2.88 -11.22
N VAL A 113 0.65 -2.76 -10.69
CA VAL A 113 -0.55 -3.31 -11.32
C VAL A 113 -0.84 -2.61 -12.66
N LEU A 114 -0.62 -1.30 -12.74
CA LEU A 114 -0.78 -0.55 -14.00
C LEU A 114 0.26 -0.96 -15.04
N ASN A 115 1.53 -1.13 -14.65
CA ASN A 115 2.61 -1.53 -15.55
C ASN A 115 2.48 -2.99 -16.02
N LEU A 116 1.75 -3.84 -15.28
CA LEU A 116 1.45 -5.21 -15.70
C LEU A 116 0.33 -5.29 -16.75
N ASN A 117 -0.46 -4.23 -16.90
CA ASN A 117 -1.58 -4.25 -17.85
C ASN A 117 -1.11 -3.80 -19.24
N GLU A 118 -1.17 -4.71 -20.21
CA GLU A 118 -0.81 -4.46 -21.62
C GLU A 118 -1.66 -3.37 -22.30
N SER A 119 -2.85 -3.09 -21.75
CA SER A 119 -3.73 -2.00 -22.22
C SER A 119 -3.18 -0.61 -21.87
N VAL A 120 -2.22 -0.52 -20.95
CA VAL A 120 -1.58 0.72 -20.51
C VAL A 120 -0.19 0.82 -21.13
N VAL A 121 0.01 1.82 -21.98
CA VAL A 121 1.26 2.04 -22.70
C VAL A 121 2.32 2.67 -21.79
N ARG A 122 1.91 3.63 -20.96
CA ARG A 122 2.82 4.33 -20.07
C ARG A 122 2.11 4.90 -18.86
N THR A 123 2.79 4.87 -17.73
CA THR A 123 2.33 5.41 -16.46
C THR A 123 3.28 6.52 -15.99
N LYS A 124 2.73 7.46 -15.23
CA LYS A 124 3.49 8.49 -14.53
C LYS A 124 2.74 8.84 -13.25
N ILE A 125 3.31 8.46 -12.12
CA ILE A 125 2.83 8.88 -10.80
C ILE A 125 3.69 10.03 -10.31
N LEU A 126 3.04 11.10 -9.85
CA LEU A 126 3.66 12.26 -9.25
C LEU A 126 3.09 12.48 -7.86
N ARG A 127 3.96 12.71 -6.87
CA ARG A 127 3.52 13.18 -5.56
C ARG A 127 3.25 14.68 -5.64
N LYS A 128 2.07 15.12 -5.23
CA LYS A 128 1.73 16.53 -5.10
C LYS A 128 2.25 17.05 -3.77
N ASP A 129 3.30 17.86 -3.81
CA ASP A 129 3.74 18.61 -2.64
C ASP A 129 2.78 19.80 -2.43
N ALA A 130 2.40 20.08 -1.18
CA ALA A 130 1.60 21.26 -0.85
C ALA A 130 2.43 22.52 -1.10
N LYS A 131 1.93 23.41 -1.96
CA LYS A 131 2.60 24.66 -2.34
C LYS A 131 2.30 25.78 -1.35
#